data_AF-O51100-F1
#
_entry.id   AF-O51100-F1
#
_cell.length_a   1.000
_cell.length_b   1.000
_cell.length_c   1.000
_cell.angle_alpha   90.00
_cell.angle_beta   90.00
_cell.angle_gamma   90.00
#
_symmetry.space_group_name_H-M   'P 1'
#
loop_
_entity.id
_entity.type
_entity.pdbx_description
1 polymer ?
#
loop_
_entity_poly.entity_id
_entity_poly.type
_entity_poly.pdbx_seq_one_letter_code
_entity_poly.pdbx_strand_id
1 'polypeptide(L)'
;MTNNLIACLIINNLTLIHFVGFEDIKIKNNIMLIKRYAIITITSLLIYSISFYLYKLFAKNNLLFLVPIFYVILIYVLILLFKVLNDLFIVYNKKSNYSNDFMLSNSSLIAITFFALDKNNGFFEGLEILILSALGILIALMSITSIKKNFDKNPKINILENEPIYFFIIFILSLIPNIIILIYNQ
;
A
#
# COMPACT_ATOMS: atom_id res chain seq x y z
N MET A 1 -25.37 -12.30 -0.80
CA MET A 1 -24.19 -12.39 -1.69
C MET A 1 -23.14 -11.30 -1.44
N THR A 2 -23.50 -10.12 -0.96
CA THR A 2 -22.57 -8.99 -0.71
C THR A 2 -21.49 -9.26 0.35
N ASN A 3 -21.82 -10.00 1.42
CA ASN A 3 -20.84 -10.31 2.49
C ASN A 3 -19.62 -11.11 2.00
N ASN A 4 -19.77 -11.97 0.99
CA ASN A 4 -18.64 -12.71 0.41
C ASN A 4 -17.70 -11.81 -0.39
N LEU A 5 -18.22 -10.76 -1.03
CA LEU A 5 -17.42 -9.87 -1.87
C LEU A 5 -16.53 -8.96 -1.02
N ILE A 6 -17.10 -8.36 0.03
CA ILE A 6 -16.34 -7.53 0.98
C ILE A 6 -15.33 -8.39 1.74
N ALA A 7 -15.71 -9.58 2.20
CA ALA A 7 -14.79 -10.50 2.86
C ALA A 7 -13.64 -10.91 1.91
N CYS A 8 -13.97 -11.31 0.68
CA CYS A 8 -12.98 -11.67 -0.33
C CYS A 8 -12.07 -10.49 -0.70
N LEU A 9 -12.60 -9.26 -0.77
CA LEU A 9 -11.81 -8.06 -0.99
C LEU A 9 -10.90 -7.78 0.21
N ILE A 10 -11.40 -7.87 1.44
CA ILE A 10 -10.58 -7.69 2.66
C ILE A 10 -9.47 -8.74 2.73
N ILE A 11 -9.78 -10.01 2.46
CA ILE A 11 -8.82 -11.13 2.44
C ILE A 11 -7.75 -10.89 1.37
N ASN A 12 -8.17 -10.59 0.14
CA ASN A 12 -7.28 -10.33 -0.99
C ASN A 12 -6.46 -9.05 -0.83
N ASN A 13 -6.93 -8.11 -0.03
CA ASN A 13 -6.22 -6.88 0.26
C ASN A 13 -5.30 -7.05 1.48
N LEU A 14 -5.64 -7.95 2.42
CA LEU A 14 -4.76 -8.35 3.52
C LEU A 14 -3.57 -9.15 3.02
N THR A 15 -3.67 -9.88 1.89
CA THR A 15 -2.47 -10.52 1.28
C THR A 15 -1.44 -9.50 0.83
N LEU A 16 -1.83 -8.23 0.62
CA LEU A 16 -0.88 -7.16 0.31
C LEU A 16 -0.02 -6.74 1.51
N ILE A 17 -0.27 -7.27 2.71
CA ILE A 17 0.55 -7.03 3.91
C ILE A 17 2.02 -7.42 3.68
N HIS A 18 2.30 -8.36 2.77
CA HIS A 18 3.67 -8.74 2.41
C HIS A 18 4.45 -7.64 1.68
N PHE A 19 3.74 -6.68 1.09
CA PHE A 19 4.34 -5.53 0.41
C PHE A 19 4.46 -4.31 1.32
N VAL A 20 4.14 -4.42 2.60
CA VAL A 20 4.44 -3.39 3.60
C VAL A 20 5.94 -3.16 3.62
N GLY A 21 6.37 -1.95 3.28
CA GLY A 21 7.79 -1.62 3.24
C GLY A 21 8.38 -1.54 4.66
N PHE A 22 9.68 -1.84 4.78
CA PHE A 22 10.45 -1.60 6.02
C PHE A 22 10.22 -0.20 6.59
N GLU A 23 10.05 0.75 5.68
CA GLU A 23 9.86 2.14 5.99
C GLU A 23 8.48 2.47 6.57
N ASP A 24 7.43 1.70 6.25
CA ASP A 24 6.10 1.87 6.83
C ASP A 24 6.12 1.43 8.30
N ILE A 25 6.85 0.35 8.59
CA ILE A 25 7.00 -0.25 9.93
C ILE A 25 7.71 0.70 10.92
N LYS A 26 8.63 1.54 10.42
CA LYS A 26 9.37 2.52 11.24
C LYS A 26 8.47 3.60 11.84
N ILE A 27 7.26 3.81 11.31
CA ILE A 27 6.33 4.83 11.80
C ILE A 27 5.51 4.28 12.98
N LYS A 28 5.84 4.74 14.18
CA LYS A 28 5.19 4.29 15.44
C LYS A 28 3.90 5.04 15.79
N ASN A 29 3.62 6.15 15.11
CA ASN A 29 2.47 7.01 15.36
C ASN A 29 1.37 6.80 14.31
N ASN A 30 0.18 6.41 14.76
CA ASN A 30 -0.98 6.16 13.91
C ASN A 30 -1.36 7.39 13.07
N ILE A 31 -1.22 8.61 13.62
CA ILE A 31 -1.53 9.85 12.88
C ILE A 31 -0.61 10.00 11.67
N MET A 32 0.67 9.67 11.84
CA MET A 32 1.64 9.75 10.75
C MET A 32 1.43 8.65 9.71
N LEU A 33 1.03 7.44 10.14
CA LEU A 33 0.62 6.36 9.24
C LEU A 33 -0.59 6.75 8.38
N ILE A 34 -1.63 7.34 8.99
CA ILE A 34 -2.82 7.81 8.27
C ILE A 34 -2.45 8.84 7.21
N LYS A 35 -1.65 9.85 7.57
CA LYS A 35 -1.19 10.88 6.62
C LYS A 35 -0.43 10.27 5.45
N ARG A 36 0.45 9.32 5.72
CA ARG A 36 1.25 8.64 4.70
C ARG A 36 0.36 7.79 3.77
N TYR A 37 -0.56 7.01 4.31
CA TYR A 37 -1.47 6.20 3.50
C TYR A 37 -2.49 7.03 2.72
N ALA A 38 -2.87 8.21 3.21
CA ALA A 38 -3.65 9.16 2.41
C ALA A 38 -2.87 9.59 1.15
N ILE A 39 -1.58 9.94 1.30
CA ILE A 39 -0.72 10.31 0.17
C ILE A 39 -0.51 9.12 -0.78
N ILE A 40 -0.24 7.92 -0.25
CA ILE A 40 -0.12 6.69 -1.06
C ILE A 40 -1.41 6.43 -1.85
N THR A 41 -2.57 6.61 -1.22
CA THR A 41 -3.87 6.39 -1.88
C THR A 41 -4.08 7.40 -3.01
N ILE A 42 -3.86 8.70 -2.77
CA ILE A 42 -4.03 9.75 -3.78
C ILE A 42 -3.08 9.53 -4.97
N THR A 43 -1.82 9.22 -4.68
CA THR A 43 -0.81 9.00 -5.73
C THR A 43 -1.05 7.72 -6.52
N SER A 44 -1.39 6.63 -5.86
CA SER A 44 -1.78 5.40 -6.55
C SER A 44 -3.04 5.60 -7.41
N LEU A 45 -4.03 6.38 -6.97
CA LEU A 45 -5.20 6.74 -7.77
C LEU A 45 -4.81 7.50 -9.05
N LEU A 46 -3.89 8.47 -8.95
CA LEU A 46 -3.39 9.21 -10.12
C LEU A 46 -2.65 8.29 -11.09
N ILE A 47 -1.73 7.47 -10.56
CA ILE A 47 -0.95 6.51 -11.37
C ILE A 47 -1.89 5.53 -12.07
N TYR A 48 -2.81 4.92 -11.33
CA TYR A 48 -3.82 4.00 -11.87
C TYR A 48 -4.65 4.68 -12.95
N SER A 49 -5.12 5.91 -12.70
CA SER A 49 -5.97 6.64 -13.66
C SER A 49 -5.28 6.88 -14.99
N ILE A 50 -3.99 7.23 -14.97
CA ILE A 50 -3.19 7.46 -16.18
C ILE A 50 -2.81 6.13 -16.85
N SER A 51 -2.43 5.14 -16.06
CA SER A 51 -1.90 3.87 -16.56
C SER A 51 -2.97 2.88 -17.03
N PHE A 52 -4.23 2.99 -16.58
CA PHE A 52 -5.28 2.01 -16.88
C PHE A 52 -5.48 1.74 -18.37
N TYR A 53 -5.61 2.81 -19.17
CA TYR A 53 -5.82 2.67 -20.61
C TYR A 53 -4.57 2.16 -21.33
N LEU A 54 -3.39 2.57 -20.89
CA LEU A 54 -2.11 2.09 -21.42
C LEU A 54 -1.88 0.63 -21.07
N TYR A 55 -2.26 0.20 -19.87
CA TYR A 55 -2.22 -1.19 -19.44
C TYR A 55 -3.09 -2.07 -20.32
N LYS A 56 -4.35 -1.68 -20.57
CA LYS A 56 -5.25 -2.41 -21.48
C LYS A 56 -4.71 -2.46 -22.92
N LEU A 57 -4.10 -1.37 -23.39
CA LEU A 57 -3.48 -1.31 -24.71
C LEU A 57 -2.27 -2.27 -24.80
N PHE A 58 -1.40 -2.27 -23.80
CA PHE A 58 -0.23 -3.17 -23.74
C PHE A 58 -0.65 -4.64 -23.59
N ALA A 59 -1.68 -4.93 -22.78
CA ALA A 59 -2.26 -6.26 -22.67
C ALA A 59 -2.75 -6.79 -24.03
N LYS A 60 -3.50 -5.97 -24.77
CA LYS A 60 -4.02 -6.34 -26.09
C LYS A 60 -2.94 -6.61 -27.13
N ASN A 61 -1.79 -5.95 -27.01
CA ASN A 61 -0.68 -6.04 -27.96
C ASN A 61 0.46 -6.96 -27.51
N ASN A 62 0.30 -7.74 -26.43
CA ASN A 62 1.35 -8.57 -25.82
C ASN A 62 2.62 -7.79 -25.41
N LEU A 63 2.46 -6.53 -24.99
CA LEU A 63 3.53 -5.63 -24.57
C LEU A 63 3.54 -5.40 -23.04
N LEU A 64 2.95 -6.30 -22.25
CA LEU A 64 2.86 -6.17 -20.79
C LEU A 64 4.22 -6.04 -20.10
N PHE A 65 5.29 -6.56 -20.70
CA PHE A 65 6.66 -6.41 -20.18
C PHE A 65 7.14 -4.94 -20.12
N LEU A 66 6.50 -4.02 -20.85
CA LEU A 66 6.81 -2.58 -20.81
C LEU A 66 6.12 -1.86 -19.64
N VAL A 67 5.12 -2.46 -18.99
CA VAL A 67 4.34 -1.82 -17.92
C VAL A 67 5.23 -1.36 -16.76
N PRO A 68 6.17 -2.17 -16.23
CA PRO A 68 7.04 -1.72 -15.13
C PRO A 68 7.89 -0.50 -15.49
N ILE A 69 8.38 -0.43 -16.73
CA ILE A 69 9.19 0.71 -17.21
C ILE A 69 8.34 1.97 -17.23
N PHE A 70 7.13 1.88 -17.81
CA PHE A 70 6.19 3.00 -17.83
C PHE A 70 5.81 3.47 -16.43
N TYR A 71 5.58 2.51 -15.52
CA TYR A 71 5.23 2.78 -14.13
C TYR A 71 6.31 3.58 -13.40
N VAL A 72 7.58 3.18 -13.50
CA VAL A 72 8.71 3.90 -12.89
C VAL A 72 8.85 5.31 -13.44
N ILE A 73 8.71 5.48 -14.77
CA ILE A 73 8.72 6.81 -15.41
C ILE A 73 7.60 7.68 -14.84
N LEU A 74 6.38 7.13 -14.73
CA LEU A 74 5.23 7.88 -14.24
C LEU A 74 5.40 8.32 -12.79
N ILE A 75 5.86 7.43 -11.91
CA ILE A 75 6.17 7.78 -10.52
C ILE A 75 7.20 8.90 -10.47
N TYR A 76 8.29 8.77 -11.23
CA TYR A 76 9.34 9.78 -11.26
C TYR A 76 8.81 11.16 -11.66
N VAL A 77 7.99 11.21 -12.72
CA VAL A 77 7.33 12.45 -13.16
C VAL A 77 6.40 13.01 -12.07
N LEU A 78 5.60 12.16 -11.43
CA LEU A 78 4.71 12.59 -10.35
C LEU A 78 5.48 13.15 -9.15
N ILE A 79 6.61 12.55 -8.79
CA ILE A 79 7.43 13.01 -7.66
C ILE A 79 8.08 14.35 -7.96
N LEU A 80 8.57 14.55 -9.19
CA LEU A 80 9.02 15.87 -9.63
C LEU A 80 7.89 16.89 -9.56
N LEU A 81 6.69 16.53 -10.02
CA LEU A 81 5.51 17.39 -9.97
C LEU A 81 5.13 17.74 -8.52
N PHE A 82 5.11 16.76 -7.61
CA PHE A 82 4.85 17.00 -6.20
C PHE A 82 5.94 17.82 -5.53
N LYS A 83 7.20 17.66 -5.93
CA LYS A 83 8.32 18.48 -5.43
C LYS A 83 8.13 19.94 -5.85
N VAL A 84 7.82 20.19 -7.11
CA VAL A 84 7.54 21.56 -7.61
C VAL A 84 6.34 22.17 -6.90
N LEU A 85 5.24 21.41 -6.74
CA LEU A 85 4.08 21.87 -5.97
C LEU A 85 4.45 22.19 -4.53
N ASN A 86 5.25 21.33 -3.89
CA ASN A 86 5.70 21.54 -2.52
C ASN A 86 6.59 22.78 -2.40
N ASP A 87 7.50 23.01 -3.34
CA ASP A 87 8.36 24.21 -3.38
C ASP A 87 7.51 25.48 -3.52
N LEU A 88 6.48 25.46 -4.39
CA LEU A 88 5.49 26.53 -4.47
C LEU A 88 4.80 26.73 -3.12
N PHE A 89 4.33 25.66 -2.47
CA PHE A 89 3.70 25.75 -1.15
C PHE A 89 4.65 26.25 -0.05
N ILE A 90 5.95 25.91 -0.09
CA ILE A 90 6.95 26.45 0.84
C ILE A 90 7.06 27.96 0.67
N VAL A 91 7.15 28.44 -0.58
CA VAL A 91 7.19 29.88 -0.89
C VAL A 91 5.93 30.57 -0.36
N TYR A 92 4.77 29.94 -0.49
CA TYR A 92 3.50 30.51 -0.01
C TYR A 92 3.31 30.43 1.52
N ASN A 93 3.71 29.33 2.17
CA ASN A 93 3.33 29.04 3.57
C ASN A 93 4.51 29.03 4.57
N LYS A 94 5.75 29.29 4.13
CA LYS A 94 7.00 29.29 4.95
C LYS A 94 7.22 28.05 5.83
N LYS A 95 6.46 26.98 5.60
CA LYS A 95 6.51 25.73 6.37
C LYS A 95 6.21 24.58 5.43
N SER A 96 7.24 23.92 4.95
CA SER A 96 7.11 22.53 4.55
C SER A 96 8.47 21.85 4.65
N ASN A 97 8.48 20.74 5.41
CA ASN A 97 9.58 19.78 5.50
C ASN A 97 9.02 18.41 5.07
N TYR A 98 8.50 18.32 3.85
CA TYR A 98 8.04 17.03 3.30
C TYR A 98 9.07 16.51 2.29
N SER A 99 9.80 15.46 2.66
CA SER A 99 10.70 14.76 1.75
C SER A 99 9.90 13.77 0.90
N ASN A 100 9.60 14.14 -0.34
CA ASN A 100 8.89 13.28 -1.31
C ASN A 100 9.73 12.10 -1.81
N ASP A 101 11.04 12.07 -1.51
CA ASP A 101 11.98 11.01 -1.94
C ASP A 101 11.51 9.61 -1.54
N PHE A 102 10.71 9.55 -0.47
CA PHE A 102 10.09 8.37 0.06
C PHE A 102 9.14 7.63 -0.92
N MET A 103 8.52 8.35 -1.85
CA MET A 103 7.47 7.78 -2.69
C MET A 103 7.99 6.85 -3.79
N LEU A 104 9.25 7.02 -4.23
CA LEU A 104 9.85 6.21 -5.30
C LEU A 104 9.96 4.73 -4.91
N SER A 105 10.24 4.44 -3.64
CA SER A 105 10.62 3.12 -3.14
C SER A 105 9.53 2.45 -2.31
N ASN A 106 8.36 3.07 -2.12
CA ASN A 106 7.34 2.48 -1.27
C ASN A 106 6.69 1.27 -1.97
N SER A 107 7.07 0.08 -1.54
CA SER A 107 6.53 -1.20 -2.02
C SER A 107 5.00 -1.30 -1.90
N SER A 108 4.40 -0.68 -0.88
CA SER A 108 2.95 -0.62 -0.71
C SER A 108 2.28 0.10 -1.88
N LEU A 109 2.86 1.23 -2.33
CA LEU A 109 2.34 2.01 -3.46
C LEU A 109 2.36 1.20 -4.76
N ILE A 110 3.48 0.49 -5.01
CA ILE A 110 3.63 -0.40 -6.17
C ILE A 110 2.59 -1.51 -6.13
N ALA A 111 2.51 -2.22 -5.01
CA ALA A 111 1.63 -3.36 -4.86
C ALA A 111 0.15 -2.98 -5.03
N ILE A 112 -0.31 -1.91 -4.37
CA ILE A 112 -1.69 -1.46 -4.47
C ILE A 112 -2.05 -1.09 -5.92
N THR A 113 -1.17 -0.37 -6.64
CA THR A 113 -1.47 0.01 -8.03
C THR A 113 -1.49 -1.17 -8.98
N PHE A 114 -0.48 -2.05 -8.93
CA PHE A 114 -0.44 -3.22 -9.81
C PHE A 114 -1.57 -4.20 -9.51
N PHE A 115 -1.92 -4.37 -8.24
CA PHE A 115 -3.05 -5.21 -7.85
C PHE A 115 -4.38 -4.72 -8.42
N ALA A 116 -4.56 -3.40 -8.49
CA ALA A 116 -5.74 -2.80 -9.11
C ALA A 116 -5.74 -2.90 -10.65
N LEU A 117 -4.56 -2.86 -11.29
CA LEU A 117 -4.43 -2.99 -12.76
C LEU A 117 -4.60 -4.42 -13.27
N ASP A 118 -4.08 -5.40 -12.53
CA ASP A 118 -4.00 -6.80 -12.97
C ASP A 118 -5.36 -7.51 -12.95
N LYS A 119 -6.25 -7.09 -12.04
CA LYS A 119 -7.64 -7.55 -12.08
C LYS A 119 -8.27 -6.92 -13.33
N ASN A 120 -8.72 -7.76 -14.27
CA ASN A 120 -9.36 -7.43 -15.57
C ASN A 120 -10.69 -6.64 -15.44
N ASN A 121 -10.71 -5.70 -14.52
CA ASN A 121 -11.88 -5.04 -14.01
C ASN A 121 -12.20 -3.79 -14.83
N GLY A 122 -13.40 -3.29 -14.61
CA GLY A 122 -13.77 -1.95 -15.05
C GLY A 122 -12.87 -0.89 -14.40
N PHE A 123 -12.82 0.30 -15.00
CA PHE A 123 -12.04 1.41 -14.45
C PHE A 123 -12.41 1.69 -12.99
N PHE A 124 -13.72 1.79 -12.72
CA PHE A 124 -14.28 2.08 -11.39
C PHE A 124 -14.04 0.96 -10.38
N GLU A 125 -14.14 -0.30 -10.80
CA GLU A 125 -13.87 -1.45 -9.94
C GLU A 125 -12.41 -1.48 -9.48
N GLY A 126 -11.46 -1.14 -10.35
CA GLY A 126 -10.06 -1.04 -9.95
C GLY A 126 -9.79 0.14 -9.00
N LEU A 127 -10.52 1.26 -9.12
CA LEU A 127 -10.46 2.34 -8.12
C LEU A 127 -10.95 1.87 -6.75
N GLU A 128 -12.05 1.10 -6.71
CA GLU A 128 -12.57 0.53 -5.46
C GLU A 128 -11.57 -0.43 -4.82
N ILE A 129 -10.98 -1.35 -5.61
CA ILE A 129 -9.95 -2.28 -5.14
C ILE A 129 -8.75 -1.53 -4.58
N LEU A 130 -8.31 -0.47 -5.26
CA LEU A 130 -7.18 0.35 -4.85
C LEU A 130 -7.43 0.99 -3.48
N ILE A 131 -8.59 1.62 -3.28
CA ILE A 131 -8.96 2.25 -2.01
C ILE A 131 -9.04 1.21 -0.90
N LEU A 132 -9.71 0.07 -1.16
CA LEU A 132 -9.82 -1.01 -0.19
C LEU A 132 -8.46 -1.66 0.12
N SER A 133 -7.56 -1.72 -0.86
CA SER A 133 -6.19 -2.21 -0.69
C SER A 133 -5.39 -1.31 0.24
N ALA A 134 -5.43 0.00 -0.01
CA ALA A 134 -4.77 0.98 0.85
C ALA A 134 -5.30 0.95 2.29
N LEU A 135 -6.62 0.83 2.45
CA LEU A 135 -7.26 0.68 3.77
C LEU A 135 -6.86 -0.62 4.46
N GLY A 136 -6.85 -1.75 3.74
CA GLY A 136 -6.45 -3.05 4.28
C GLY A 136 -5.02 -3.02 4.83
N ILE A 137 -4.08 -2.44 4.07
CA ILE A 137 -2.69 -2.30 4.53
C ILE A 137 -2.59 -1.34 5.72
N LEU A 138 -3.33 -0.23 5.73
CA LEU A 138 -3.32 0.72 6.85
C LEU A 138 -3.82 0.07 8.14
N ILE A 139 -4.93 -0.68 8.08
CA ILE A 139 -5.49 -1.41 9.23
C ILE A 139 -4.47 -2.44 9.72
N ALA A 140 -3.83 -3.19 8.82
CA ALA A 140 -2.80 -4.15 9.16
C ALA A 140 -1.63 -3.50 9.89
N LEU A 141 -1.13 -2.37 9.41
CA LEU A 141 -0.06 -1.60 10.06
C LEU A 141 -0.44 -1.08 11.45
N MET A 142 -1.66 -0.58 11.61
CA MET A 142 -2.16 -0.18 12.94
C MET A 142 -2.25 -1.37 13.90
N SER A 143 -2.67 -2.53 13.41
CA SER A 143 -2.68 -3.76 14.21
C SER A 143 -1.26 -4.21 14.57
N ILE A 144 -0.32 -4.21 13.62
CA ILE A 144 1.09 -4.54 13.85
C ILE A 144 1.70 -3.65 14.93
N THR A 145 1.53 -2.34 14.82
CA THR A 145 2.06 -1.38 15.80
C THR A 145 1.41 -1.54 17.17
N SER A 146 0.12 -1.88 17.24
CA SER A 146 -0.61 -2.12 18.50
C SER A 146 -0.18 -3.43 19.17
N ILE A 147 -0.03 -4.51 18.40
CA ILE A 147 0.45 -5.81 18.88
C ILE A 147 1.87 -5.64 19.44
N LYS A 148 2.76 -4.96 18.72
CA LYS A 148 4.11 -4.70 19.22
C LYS A 148 4.10 -3.89 20.53
N LYS A 149 3.32 -2.81 20.60
CA LYS A 149 3.19 -2.02 21.84
C LYS A 149 2.73 -2.86 23.03
N ASN A 150 1.93 -3.91 22.79
CA ASN A 150 1.53 -4.84 23.84
C ASN A 150 2.65 -5.82 24.22
N PHE A 151 3.47 -6.28 23.26
CA PHE A 151 4.69 -7.05 23.56
C PHE A 151 5.68 -6.24 24.40
N ASP A 152 5.93 -4.98 24.03
CA ASP A 152 6.87 -4.10 24.73
C ASP A 152 6.45 -3.81 26.19
N LYS A 153 5.15 -3.92 26.52
CA LYS A 153 4.64 -3.78 27.90
C LYS A 153 4.93 -4.99 28.78
N ASN A 154 5.23 -6.14 28.20
CA ASN A 154 5.49 -7.39 28.91
C ASN A 154 6.99 -7.75 28.81
N PRO A 155 7.83 -7.26 29.74
CA PRO A 155 9.29 -7.40 29.67
C PRO A 155 9.81 -8.84 29.78
N LYS A 156 8.91 -9.82 29.99
CA LYS A 156 9.26 -11.25 30.04
C LYS A 156 9.52 -11.86 28.65
N ILE A 157 9.18 -11.15 27.57
CA ILE A 157 9.31 -11.64 26.20
C ILE A 157 10.53 -10.95 25.57
N ASN A 158 11.74 -11.36 25.96
CA ASN A 158 13.01 -10.91 25.35
C ASN A 158 13.28 -11.57 23.98
N ILE A 159 12.25 -12.08 23.30
CA ILE A 159 12.46 -13.10 22.26
C ILE A 159 12.95 -12.47 20.95
N LEU A 160 12.59 -11.22 20.62
CA LEU A 160 13.17 -10.48 19.49
C LEU A 160 13.17 -8.97 19.77
N GLU A 161 14.34 -8.37 19.93
CA GLU A 161 14.46 -6.90 19.99
C GLU A 161 14.27 -6.27 18.61
N ASN A 162 13.67 -5.07 18.59
CA ASN A 162 13.67 -4.12 17.46
C ASN A 162 12.79 -4.48 16.25
N GLU A 163 13.41 -4.75 15.09
CA GLU A 163 12.75 -4.84 13.79
C GLU A 163 12.18 -6.25 13.48
N PRO A 164 12.87 -7.36 13.81
CA PRO A 164 12.40 -8.71 13.55
C PRO A 164 11.00 -9.04 14.10
N ILE A 165 10.62 -8.47 15.25
CA ILE A 165 9.28 -8.70 15.83
C ILE A 165 8.16 -8.21 14.90
N TYR A 166 8.40 -7.15 14.13
CA TYR A 166 7.41 -6.67 13.16
C TYR A 166 7.23 -7.65 12.02
N PHE A 167 8.32 -8.22 11.49
CA PHE A 167 8.25 -9.26 10.46
C PHE A 167 7.54 -10.51 10.97
N PHE A 168 7.78 -10.88 12.23
CA PHE A 168 7.08 -11.99 12.86
C PHE A 168 5.57 -11.72 12.97
N ILE A 169 5.16 -10.51 13.40
CA ILE A 169 3.75 -10.13 13.46
C ILE A 169 3.12 -10.09 12.05
N ILE A 170 3.82 -9.54 11.05
CA ILE A 170 3.38 -9.53 9.65
C ILE A 170 3.17 -10.97 9.16
N PHE A 171 4.12 -11.86 9.43
CA PHE A 171 4.04 -13.26 9.07
C PHE A 171 2.79 -13.91 9.68
N ILE A 172 2.55 -13.75 10.99
CA ILE A 172 1.35 -14.29 11.63
C ILE A 172 0.07 -13.71 11.02
N LEU A 173 -0.01 -12.39 10.84
CA LEU A 173 -1.18 -11.73 10.26
C LEU A 173 -1.43 -12.18 8.82
N SER A 174 -0.37 -12.46 8.05
CA SER A 174 -0.48 -12.94 6.67
C SER A 174 -1.06 -14.36 6.54
N LEU A 175 -1.03 -15.16 7.60
CA LEU A 175 -1.67 -16.47 7.61
C LEU A 175 -3.20 -16.37 7.72
N ILE A 176 -3.72 -15.29 8.31
CA ILE A 176 -5.17 -15.13 8.54
C ILE A 176 -5.96 -15.18 7.23
N PRO A 177 -5.62 -14.41 6.17
CA PRO A 177 -6.29 -14.52 4.87
C PRO A 177 -6.28 -15.94 4.32
N ASN A 178 -5.13 -16.62 4.38
CA ASN A 178 -4.98 -17.97 3.84
C ASN A 178 -5.86 -18.98 4.59
N ILE A 179 -5.93 -18.87 5.92
CA ILE A 179 -6.80 -19.72 6.74
C ILE A 179 -8.28 -19.48 6.37
N ILE A 180 -8.68 -18.22 6.22
CA ILE A 180 -10.06 -17.89 5.84
C ILE A 180 -10.39 -18.43 4.45
N ILE A 181 -9.52 -18.24 3.45
CA ILE A 181 -9.71 -18.80 2.08
C ILE A 181 -9.88 -20.32 2.15
N LEU A 182 -9.04 -20.99 2.94
CA LEU A 182 -9.08 -22.45 3.07
C LEU A 182 -10.39 -22.95 3.70
N ILE A 183 -10.96 -22.20 4.65
CA ILE A 183 -12.26 -22.50 5.25
C ILE A 183 -13.41 -22.27 4.26
N TYR A 184 -13.34 -21.22 3.43
CA TYR A 184 -14.42 -20.87 2.50
C TYR A 184 -14.42 -21.68 1.19
N ASN A 185 -13.29 -22.28 0.81
CA ASN A 185 -13.18 -23.13 -0.39
C ASN A 185 -13.48 -24.62 -0.10
N GLN A 186 -13.81 -24.98 1.14
CA GLN A 186 -14.35 -26.29 1.53
C GLN A 186 -15.88 -26.26 1.53
#